data_AF-A0A015M2F9-F1
#
_entry.id   AF-A0A015M2F9-F1
#
_cell.length_a   1.000
_cell.length_b   1.000
_cell.length_c   1.000
_cell.angle_alpha   90.00
_cell.angle_beta   90.00
_cell.angle_gamma   90.00
#
_symmetry.space_group_name_H-M   'P 1'
#
loop_
_entity.id
_entity.type
_entity.pdbx_description
1 polymer ?
#
loop_
_entity_poly.entity_id
_entity_poly.type
_entity_poly.pdbx_seq_one_letter_code
_entity_poly.pdbx_strand_id
1 'polypeptide(L)'
;MAFEVAYNKFIAHIPNHPSRPLFNACQVFNPKYIYAGDLLRKNIRQYSVIKEFTNPSDDLLQEWGIYCGLENEFLGEIELDQYWLNKMTQLPILSNIALDYIWLPISSCSVERSFSMYNSLLDNDRQNLSKDSLKRLSMMYFNGRRI
;
A
#
# COMPACT_ATOMS: atom_id res chain seq x y z
N MET A 1 -12.74 1.58 -6.62
CA MET A 1 -12.57 1.18 -5.19
C MET A 1 -11.87 2.29 -4.40
N ALA A 2 -11.88 2.25 -3.07
CA ALA A 2 -11.35 3.33 -2.24
C ALA A 2 -9.83 3.60 -2.44
N PHE A 3 -9.04 2.56 -2.75
CA PHE A 3 -7.64 2.71 -3.18
C PHE A 3 -7.51 3.50 -4.48
N GLU A 4 -8.35 3.22 -5.48
CA GLU A 4 -8.31 3.84 -6.80
C GLU A 4 -8.61 5.34 -6.73
N VAL A 5 -9.56 5.74 -5.88
CA VAL A 5 -9.86 7.16 -5.61
C VAL A 5 -8.65 7.86 -4.99
N ALA A 6 -8.03 7.25 -3.97
CA ALA A 6 -6.82 7.77 -3.34
C ALA A 6 -5.65 7.86 -4.32
N TYR A 7 -5.44 6.83 -5.13
CA TYR A 7 -4.37 6.75 -6.12
C TYR A 7 -4.55 7.77 -7.24
N ASN A 8 -5.77 7.95 -7.75
CA ASN A 8 -6.08 8.98 -8.75
C ASN A 8 -5.84 10.38 -8.20
N LYS A 9 -6.21 10.64 -6.93
CA LYS A 9 -5.93 11.92 -6.27
C LYS A 9 -4.43 12.14 -6.08
N PHE A 10 -3.68 11.10 -5.68
CA PHE A 10 -2.23 11.14 -5.58
C PHE A 10 -1.56 11.46 -6.92
N ILE A 11 -1.99 10.81 -8.01
CA ILE A 11 -1.47 11.08 -9.36
C ILE A 11 -1.76 12.52 -9.80
N ALA A 12 -2.97 13.01 -9.52
CA ALA A 12 -3.37 14.36 -9.93
C ALA A 12 -2.52 15.45 -9.25
N HIS A 13 -2.09 15.23 -8.01
CA HIS A 13 -1.33 16.23 -7.24
C HIS A 13 0.19 16.00 -7.29
N ILE A 14 0.64 14.76 -7.51
CA ILE A 14 2.06 14.38 -7.51
C ILE A 14 2.35 13.37 -8.65
N PRO A 15 2.28 13.80 -9.92
CA PRO A 15 2.28 12.90 -11.07
C PRO A 15 3.56 12.07 -11.22
N ASN A 16 4.71 12.61 -10.78
CA ASN A 16 6.05 12.05 -10.97
C ASN A 16 6.75 11.64 -9.66
N HIS A 17 5.99 11.24 -8.63
CA HIS A 17 6.60 10.80 -7.38
C HIS A 17 7.39 9.49 -7.56
N PRO A 18 8.64 9.39 -7.10
CA PRO A 18 9.48 8.20 -7.29
C PRO A 18 8.90 6.93 -6.64
N SER A 19 8.16 7.07 -5.54
CA SER A 19 7.53 5.92 -4.86
C SER A 19 6.20 5.46 -5.50
N ARG A 20 5.69 6.13 -6.54
CA ARG A 20 4.40 5.80 -7.17
C ARG A 20 4.31 4.33 -7.61
N PRO A 21 5.33 3.73 -8.27
CA PRO A 21 5.25 2.33 -8.68
C PRO A 21 5.18 1.39 -7.47
N LEU A 22 5.88 1.72 -6.38
CA LEU A 22 5.84 0.93 -5.14
C LEU A 22 4.46 0.97 -4.48
N PHE A 23 3.84 2.15 -4.36
CA PHE A 23 2.47 2.29 -3.85
C PHE A 23 1.48 1.44 -4.64
N ASN A 24 1.59 1.44 -5.97
CA ASN A 24 0.72 0.63 -6.81
C ASN A 24 1.00 -0.87 -6.63
N ALA A 25 2.26 -1.27 -6.53
CA ALA A 25 2.65 -2.68 -6.36
C ALA A 25 2.20 -3.27 -5.02
N CYS A 26 2.14 -2.48 -3.94
CA CYS A 26 1.71 -2.99 -2.62
C CYS A 26 0.25 -3.50 -2.60
N GLN A 27 -0.56 -3.19 -3.62
CA GLN A 27 -1.90 -3.77 -3.75
C GLN A 27 -1.90 -5.29 -3.82
N VAL A 28 -0.80 -5.91 -4.24
CA VAL A 28 -0.67 -7.37 -4.26
C VAL A 28 -0.88 -8.02 -2.91
N PHE A 29 -0.63 -7.30 -1.82
CA PHE A 29 -0.84 -7.82 -0.48
C PHE A 29 -2.31 -7.75 -0.05
N ASN A 30 -3.20 -7.19 -0.88
CA ASN A 30 -4.62 -7.26 -0.69
C ASN A 30 -5.18 -8.49 -1.41
N PRO A 31 -5.70 -9.50 -0.68
CA PRO A 31 -6.23 -10.72 -1.29
C PRO A 31 -7.35 -10.46 -2.30
N LYS A 32 -8.16 -9.40 -2.10
CA LYS A 32 -9.20 -8.99 -3.07
C LYS A 32 -8.62 -8.57 -4.41
N TYR A 33 -7.46 -7.91 -4.39
CA TYR A 33 -6.82 -7.39 -5.59
C TYR A 33 -6.27 -8.51 -6.48
N ILE A 34 -5.66 -9.52 -5.86
CA ILE A 34 -5.15 -10.73 -6.54
C ILE A 34 -6.32 -11.60 -7.03
N TYR A 35 -7.34 -11.78 -6.20
CA TYR A 35 -8.53 -12.57 -6.57
C TYR A 35 -9.27 -11.96 -7.77
N ALA A 36 -9.50 -10.64 -7.76
CA ALA A 36 -10.14 -9.94 -8.88
C ALA A 36 -9.21 -9.71 -10.09
N GLY A 37 -8.03 -10.31 -10.08
CA GLY A 37 -6.98 -10.14 -11.09
C GLY A 37 -7.01 -11.17 -12.19
N ASP A 38 -6.47 -10.80 -13.35
CA ASP A 38 -6.14 -11.74 -14.42
C ASP A 38 -4.82 -12.48 -14.12
N LEU A 39 -4.41 -13.35 -15.05
CA LEU A 39 -3.13 -14.07 -14.95
C LEU A 39 -1.92 -13.12 -14.87
N LEU A 40 -2.02 -11.90 -15.39
CA LEU A 40 -0.95 -10.91 -15.31
C LEU A 40 -0.76 -10.42 -13.88
N ARG A 41 -1.85 -10.21 -13.11
CA ARG A 41 -1.75 -9.86 -11.68
C ARG A 41 -1.13 -10.96 -10.82
N LYS A 42 -1.16 -12.21 -11.30
CA LYS A 42 -0.53 -13.35 -10.62
C LYS A 42 0.95 -13.52 -10.99
N ASN A 43 1.48 -12.70 -11.89
CA ASN A 43 2.91 -12.72 -12.23
C ASN A 43 3.70 -11.85 -11.25
N ILE A 44 4.40 -12.49 -10.31
CA ILE A 44 5.21 -11.81 -9.28
C ILE A 44 6.21 -10.80 -9.87
N ARG A 45 6.72 -11.04 -11.08
CA ARG A 45 7.71 -10.16 -11.74
C ARG A 45 7.14 -8.80 -12.15
N GLN A 46 5.81 -8.65 -12.24
CA GLN A 46 5.16 -7.35 -12.46
C GLN A 46 5.38 -6.38 -11.29
N TYR A 47 5.78 -6.92 -10.14
CA TYR A 47 5.91 -6.19 -8.88
C TYR A 47 7.36 -6.10 -8.42
N SER A 48 8.32 -6.19 -9.35
CA SER A 48 9.76 -6.15 -9.07
C SER A 48 10.25 -4.86 -8.39
N VAL A 49 9.42 -3.82 -8.31
CA VAL A 49 9.70 -2.64 -7.48
C VAL A 49 9.73 -2.98 -5.97
N ILE A 50 9.08 -4.07 -5.56
CA ILE A 50 9.27 -4.68 -4.25
C ILE A 50 10.61 -5.43 -4.29
N LYS A 51 11.52 -5.07 -3.37
CA LYS A 51 12.92 -5.53 -3.43
C LYS A 51 13.02 -7.05 -3.43
N GLU A 52 12.18 -7.74 -2.67
CA GLU A 52 12.14 -9.19 -2.54
C GLU A 52 11.64 -9.88 -3.83
N PHE A 53 10.88 -9.16 -4.67
CA PHE A 53 10.32 -9.70 -5.90
C PHE A 53 11.21 -9.46 -7.12
N THR A 54 12.30 -8.70 -6.99
CA THR A 54 13.28 -8.52 -8.08
C THR A 54 13.98 -9.83 -8.41
N ASN A 55 14.37 -10.60 -7.39
CA ASN A 55 15.02 -11.90 -7.52
C ASN A 55 14.49 -12.85 -6.45
N PRO A 56 13.25 -13.35 -6.60
CA PRO A 56 12.61 -14.18 -5.59
C PRO A 56 13.30 -15.53 -5.47
N SER A 57 13.39 -16.06 -4.24
CA SER A 57 13.80 -17.45 -4.01
C SER A 57 12.74 -18.43 -4.50
N ASP A 58 13.13 -19.68 -4.72
CA ASP A 58 12.18 -20.75 -5.08
C ASP A 58 11.09 -20.93 -4.01
N ASP A 59 11.44 -20.82 -2.73
CA ASP A 59 10.49 -20.87 -1.62
C ASP A 59 9.46 -19.72 -1.71
N LEU A 60 9.90 -18.51 -2.04
CA LEU A 60 9.00 -17.36 -2.22
C LEU A 60 8.09 -17.54 -3.45
N LEU A 61 8.61 -18.11 -4.54
CA LEU A 61 7.81 -18.44 -5.73
C LEU A 61 6.74 -19.49 -5.41
N GLN A 62 7.07 -20.49 -4.59
CA GLN A 62 6.13 -21.50 -4.12
C GLN A 62 5.03 -20.88 -3.26
N GLU A 63 5.39 -20.09 -2.26
CA GLU A 63 4.42 -19.37 -1.41
C GLU A 63 3.52 -18.44 -2.22
N TRP A 64 4.10 -17.72 -3.18
CA TRP A 64 3.34 -16.86 -4.09
C TRP A 64 2.32 -17.64 -4.92
N GLY A 65 2.69 -18.82 -5.43
CA GLY A 65 1.79 -19.72 -6.15
C GLY A 65 0.61 -20.16 -5.28
N ILE A 66 0.87 -20.54 -4.03
CA ILE A 66 -0.17 -20.89 -3.05
C ILE A 66 -1.08 -19.68 -2.81
N TYR A 67 -0.52 -18.51 -2.54
CA TYR A 67 -1.27 -17.28 -2.30
C TYR A 67 -2.20 -16.92 -3.46
N CYS A 68 -1.71 -17.01 -4.70
CA CYS A 68 -2.49 -16.74 -5.92
C CYS A 68 -3.60 -17.76 -6.19
N GLY A 69 -3.50 -18.95 -5.59
CA GLY A 69 -4.47 -20.03 -5.68
C GLY A 69 -5.47 -20.08 -4.51
N LEU A 70 -5.31 -19.25 -3.49
CA LEU A 70 -6.26 -19.18 -2.38
C LEU A 70 -7.60 -18.65 -2.89
N GLU A 71 -8.63 -19.50 -2.82
CA GLU A 71 -10.02 -19.08 -2.98
C GLU A 71 -10.39 -18.23 -1.78
N ASN A 72 -10.51 -16.93 -2.01
CA ASN A 72 -10.91 -15.99 -0.97
C ASN A 72 -12.37 -15.57 -1.21
N GLU A 73 -13.29 -16.54 -1.30
CA GLU A 73 -14.70 -16.29 -1.66
C GLU A 73 -15.49 -15.48 -0.61
N PHE A 74 -14.94 -15.26 0.59
CA PHE A 74 -15.61 -14.58 1.72
C PHE A 74 -14.88 -13.35 2.25
N LEU A 75 -14.28 -12.56 1.37
CA LEU A 75 -13.58 -11.36 1.77
C LEU A 75 -14.55 -10.19 2.01
N GLY A 76 -15.15 -10.15 3.20
CA GLY A 76 -15.76 -8.95 3.78
C GLY A 76 -14.74 -7.81 3.99
N GLU A 77 -14.94 -6.93 4.96
CA GLU A 77 -13.83 -6.05 5.37
C GLU A 77 -12.71 -6.90 5.96
N ILE A 78 -11.53 -6.90 5.34
CA ILE A 78 -10.36 -7.65 5.82
C ILE A 78 -9.41 -6.66 6.47
N GLU A 79 -9.09 -6.91 7.72
CA GLU A 79 -7.89 -6.36 8.36
C GLU A 79 -6.67 -7.08 7.80
N LEU A 80 -5.91 -6.39 6.93
CA LEU A 80 -4.78 -6.98 6.20
C LEU A 80 -3.71 -7.50 7.15
N ASP A 81 -3.46 -6.81 8.26
CA ASP A 81 -2.53 -7.26 9.30
C ASP A 81 -2.96 -8.60 9.88
N GLN A 82 -4.22 -8.74 10.31
CA GLN A 82 -4.74 -10.01 10.84
C GLN A 82 -4.69 -11.13 9.79
N TYR A 83 -5.02 -10.80 8.53
CA TYR A 83 -4.91 -11.76 7.43
C TYR A 83 -3.48 -12.32 7.30
N TRP A 84 -2.48 -11.44 7.23
CA TRP A 84 -1.08 -11.86 7.03
C TRP A 84 -0.47 -12.53 8.26
N LEU A 85 -0.87 -12.11 9.47
CA LEU A 85 -0.52 -12.80 10.72
C LEU A 85 -1.05 -14.24 10.72
N ASN A 86 -2.30 -14.46 10.34
CA ASN A 86 -2.91 -15.79 10.27
C ASN A 86 -2.29 -16.68 9.19
N LYS A 87 -1.64 -16.09 8.19
CA LYS A 87 -0.96 -16.81 7.09
C LYS A 87 0.51 -17.11 7.37
N MET A 88 1.10 -16.65 8.47
CA MET A 88 2.52 -16.89 8.76
C MET A 88 2.91 -18.37 8.82
N THR A 89 2.01 -19.26 9.22
CA THR A 89 2.29 -20.70 9.27
C THR A 89 2.30 -21.35 7.88
N GLN A 90 1.51 -20.82 6.94
CA GLN A 90 1.37 -21.35 5.58
C GLN A 90 2.30 -20.66 4.58
N LEU A 91 2.55 -19.37 4.78
CA LEU A 91 3.27 -18.46 3.88
C LEU A 91 4.27 -17.61 4.70
N PRO A 92 5.24 -18.21 5.41
CA PRO A 92 6.11 -17.49 6.33
C PRO A 92 6.92 -16.37 5.67
N ILE A 93 7.43 -16.57 4.45
CA ILE A 93 8.26 -15.56 3.78
C ILE A 93 7.37 -14.42 3.29
N LEU A 94 6.30 -14.74 2.56
CA LEU A 94 5.39 -13.78 1.96
C LEU A 94 4.63 -12.98 3.02
N SER A 95 4.21 -13.61 4.12
CA SER A 95 3.58 -12.90 5.25
C SER A 95 4.50 -11.87 5.88
N ASN A 96 5.77 -12.20 6.09
CA ASN A 96 6.73 -11.23 6.64
C ASN A 96 6.92 -10.04 5.72
N ILE A 97 7.09 -10.29 4.42
CA ILE A 97 7.17 -9.22 3.41
C ILE A 97 5.88 -8.39 3.42
N ALA A 98 4.72 -9.04 3.38
CA ALA A 98 3.44 -8.33 3.38
C ALA A 98 3.28 -7.40 4.58
N LEU A 99 3.64 -7.85 5.78
CA LEU A 99 3.56 -7.05 7.01
C LEU A 99 4.45 -5.81 6.97
N ASP A 100 5.56 -5.81 6.24
CA ASP A 100 6.40 -4.63 6.01
C ASP A 100 5.74 -3.61 5.05
N TYR A 101 4.97 -4.09 4.08
CA TYR A 101 4.47 -3.29 2.96
C TYR A 101 2.99 -2.87 3.08
N ILE A 102 2.15 -3.59 3.83
CA ILE A 102 0.70 -3.33 3.93
C ILE A 102 0.37 -1.95 4.53
N TRP A 103 1.31 -1.34 5.26
CA TRP A 103 1.16 -0.01 5.85
C TRP A 103 1.48 1.13 4.89
N LEU A 104 2.12 0.84 3.75
CA LEU A 104 2.45 1.85 2.74
C LEU A 104 1.21 2.41 2.05
N PRO A 105 0.28 1.61 1.49
CA PRO A 105 -0.97 2.14 1.00
C PRO A 105 -1.83 2.59 2.18
N ILE A 106 -1.76 3.87 2.50
CA ILE A 106 -2.63 4.54 3.47
C ILE A 106 -4.09 4.18 3.09
N SER A 107 -4.85 3.58 4.01
CA SER A 107 -6.24 3.21 3.73
C SER A 107 -7.03 4.42 3.24
N SER A 108 -8.05 4.24 2.39
CA SER A 108 -8.85 5.35 1.87
C SER A 108 -9.39 6.27 2.96
N CYS A 109 -9.83 5.71 4.08
CA CYS A 109 -10.26 6.48 5.25
C CYS A 109 -9.10 7.30 5.84
N SER A 110 -7.89 6.74 5.89
CA SER A 110 -6.71 7.46 6.35
C SER A 110 -6.26 8.51 5.35
N VAL A 111 -6.43 8.29 4.03
CA VAL A 111 -6.18 9.26 2.97
C VAL A 111 -7.21 10.39 3.00
N GLU A 112 -8.50 10.07 3.14
CA GLU A 112 -9.59 11.04 3.28
C GLU A 112 -9.48 11.85 4.55
N ARG A 113 -9.18 11.22 5.69
CA ARG A 113 -8.87 11.91 6.94
C ARG A 113 -7.64 12.79 6.78
N SER A 114 -6.60 12.32 6.09
CA SER A 114 -5.40 13.12 5.83
C SER A 114 -5.67 14.30 4.89
N PHE A 115 -6.48 14.12 3.85
CA PHE A 115 -6.88 15.19 2.96
C PHE A 115 -7.88 16.15 3.62
N SER A 116 -8.75 15.67 4.48
CA SER A 116 -9.68 16.49 5.26
C SER A 116 -8.92 17.32 6.29
N MET A 117 -7.95 16.71 6.98
CA MET A 117 -7.05 17.41 7.90
C MET A 117 -6.11 18.37 7.16
N TYR A 118 -5.62 18.00 5.97
CA TYR A 118 -4.86 18.88 5.10
C TYR A 118 -5.70 20.07 4.64
N ASN A 119 -6.93 19.81 4.18
CA ASN A 119 -7.85 20.87 3.78
C ASN A 119 -8.21 21.74 4.98
N SER A 120 -8.46 21.21 6.18
CA SER A 120 -8.72 22.02 7.38
C SER A 120 -7.53 22.88 7.80
N LEU A 121 -6.30 22.38 7.58
CA LEU A 121 -5.07 23.16 7.78
C LEU A 121 -4.90 24.26 6.71
N LEU A 122 -5.46 24.06 5.51
CA LEU A 122 -5.47 25.05 4.44
C LEU A 122 -6.65 26.04 4.53
N ASP A 123 -7.76 25.66 5.16
CA ASP A 123 -9.04 26.39 5.05
C ASP A 123 -9.20 27.54 6.06
N ASN A 124 -8.27 27.77 7.00
CA ASN A 124 -8.50 28.82 8.00
C ASN A 124 -7.35 29.77 8.33
N ASP A 125 -6.16 29.67 7.73
CA ASP A 125 -5.22 30.80 7.80
C ASP A 125 -4.25 30.79 6.61
N ARG A 126 -4.58 31.60 5.60
CA ARG A 126 -3.62 31.99 4.55
C ARG A 126 -2.55 32.90 5.17
N GLN A 127 -1.60 32.33 5.88
CA GLN A 127 -0.33 32.97 6.20
C GLN A 127 0.80 32.10 5.63
N ASN A 128 1.08 32.34 4.33
CA ASN A 128 2.32 32.04 3.62
C ASN A 128 3.16 30.87 4.17
N LEU A 129 2.67 29.63 4.01
CA LEU A 129 3.55 28.47 4.16
C LEU A 129 4.48 28.43 2.95
N SER A 130 5.74 28.78 3.21
CA SER A 130 6.80 28.64 2.21
C SER A 130 6.97 27.17 1.84
N LYS A 131 7.60 26.92 0.68
CA LYS A 131 7.91 25.58 0.20
C LYS A 131 8.72 24.76 1.22
N ASP A 132 9.49 25.43 2.08
CA ASP A 132 10.24 24.81 3.17
C ASP A 132 9.35 24.43 4.36
N SER A 133 8.36 25.24 4.70
CA SER A 133 7.38 24.88 5.73
C SER A 133 6.56 23.66 5.30
N LEU A 134 6.20 23.57 4.01
CA LEU A 134 5.53 22.39 3.43
C LEU A 134 6.40 21.14 3.48
N LYS A 135 7.70 21.25 3.16
CA LYS A 135 8.65 20.12 3.28
C LYS A 135 8.81 19.66 4.73
N ARG A 136 8.93 20.59 5.68
CA ARG A 136 9.05 20.28 7.12
C ARG A 136 7.78 19.66 7.68
N LEU A 137 6.61 20.15 7.26
CA LEU A 137 5.31 19.57 7.64
C LEU A 137 5.18 18.14 7.09
N SER A 138 5.58 17.93 5.83
CA SER A 138 5.61 16.60 5.20
C SER A 138 6.54 15.65 5.94
N MET A 139 7.73 16.11 6.36
CA MET A 139 8.66 15.32 7.18
C MET A 139 8.11 14.98 8.58
N MET A 140 7.47 15.92 9.28
CA MET A 140 6.82 15.65 10.58
C MET A 140 5.63 14.67 10.43
N TYR A 141 4.88 14.78 9.35
CA TYR A 141 3.74 13.92 9.02
C TYR A 141 4.13 12.45 8.79
N PHE A 142 5.30 12.19 8.17
CA PHE A 142 5.81 10.81 7.99
C PHE A 142 6.50 10.24 9.23
N ASN A 143 7.06 11.08 10.12
CA ASN A 143 7.77 10.63 11.32
C ASN A 143 6.92 10.58 12.60
N GLY A 144 5.71 11.14 12.60
CA GLY A 144 4.87 11.29 13.79
C GLY A 144 4.19 10.02 14.33
N ARG A 145 4.41 8.84 13.74
CA ARG A 145 3.83 7.56 14.22
C ARG A 145 4.70 6.80 15.24
N ARG A 146 5.72 7.45 15.81
CA ARG A 146 6.48 6.94 16.96
C ARG A 146 6.66 8.00 18.04
N ILE A 147 5.57 8.31 18.74
CA ILE A 147 5.56 8.66 20.17
C ILE A 147 4.34 7.97 20.78
#